data_AF-A0A812Z832-F1
#
_entry.id   AF-A0A812Z832-F1
#
_cell.length_a   1.000
_cell.length_b   1.000
_cell.length_c   1.000
_cell.angle_alpha   90.00
_cell.angle_beta   90.00
_cell.angle_gamma   90.00
#
_symmetry.space_group_name_H-M   'P 1'
#
loop_
_entity.id
_entity.type
_entity.pdbx_description
1 polymer ?
#
loop_
_entity_poly.entity_id
_entity_poly.type
_entity_poly.pdbx_seq_one_letter_code
_entity_poly.pdbx_strand_id
1 'polypeptide(L)'
;NMGRIAMQDPRDCQRKIEIIAFYFPGRRTDWDCVCGCSFLANFFRLPTPMEVQMHGEVLRFTNAEAAFQALKFKDHAKVFQTLDGEGAFQKKAALRGLLA
;
A
#
# COMPACT_ATOMS: atom_id res chain seq x y z
N ASN A 1 -18.33 3.13 6.01
CA ASN A 1 -18.28 3.13 7.48
C ASN A 1 -17.06 2.32 7.90
N MET A 2 -16.10 2.89 8.61
CA MET A 2 -14.92 2.16 9.09
C MET A 2 -15.26 1.40 10.37
N GLY A 3 -15.08 0.09 10.38
CA GLY A 3 -15.28 -0.75 11.56
C GLY A 3 -14.10 -0.63 12.52
N ARG A 4 -14.39 -0.58 13.82
CA ARG A 4 -13.39 -0.54 14.90
C ARG A 4 -13.58 -1.74 15.80
N ILE A 5 -12.47 -2.34 16.22
CA ILE A 5 -12.48 -3.47 17.15
C ILE A 5 -12.13 -2.92 18.53
N ALA A 6 -13.08 -2.99 19.47
CA ALA A 6 -12.81 -2.63 20.84
C ALA A 6 -12.07 -3.77 21.56
N MET A 7 -11.01 -3.44 22.30
CA MET A 7 -10.34 -4.40 23.17
C MET A 7 -9.79 -3.74 24.44
N GLN A 8 -9.44 -4.56 25.42
CA GLN A 8 -8.70 -4.09 26.60
C GLN A 8 -7.28 -3.71 26.18
N ASP A 9 -6.77 -2.56 26.64
CA ASP A 9 -5.39 -2.17 26.36
C ASP A 9 -4.43 -3.19 27.01
N PRO A 10 -3.56 -3.87 26.24
CA PRO A 10 -2.64 -4.85 26.81
C PRO A 10 -1.57 -4.20 27.70
N ARG A 11 -1.44 -2.87 27.67
CA ARG A 11 -0.52 -2.10 28.52
C ARG A 11 -1.19 -1.58 29.79
N ASP A 12 -2.52 -1.55 29.82
CA ASP A 12 -3.33 -1.04 30.93
C ASP A 12 -4.71 -1.73 30.97
N CYS A 13 -4.86 -2.69 31.89
CA CYS A 13 -6.08 -3.49 32.03
C CYS A 13 -7.29 -2.71 32.57
N GLN A 14 -7.16 -1.42 32.87
CA GLN A 14 -8.28 -0.55 33.24
C GLN A 14 -8.80 0.28 32.05
N ARG A 15 -8.06 0.31 30.93
CA ARG A 15 -8.38 1.12 29.75
C ARG A 15 -8.86 0.29 28.56
N LYS A 16 -9.98 0.69 27.94
CA LYS A 16 -10.38 0.17 26.62
C LYS A 16 -9.76 1.00 25.50
N ILE A 17 -9.37 0.32 24.41
CA ILE A 17 -8.88 0.93 23.18
C ILE A 17 -9.68 0.43 21.98
N GLU A 18 -9.68 1.22 20.92
CA GLU A 18 -10.21 0.83 19.61
C GLU A 18 -9.05 0.59 18.65
N ILE A 19 -9.11 -0.53 17.93
CA ILE A 19 -8.12 -0.90 16.93
C ILE A 19 -8.75 -0.85 15.55
N ILE A 20 -7.96 -0.34 14.61
CA ILE A 20 -8.22 -0.40 13.18
C ILE A 20 -7.12 -1.27 12.58
N ALA A 21 -7.49 -2.43 12.05
CA ALA A 21 -6.57 -3.34 11.39
C ALA A 21 -6.76 -3.27 9.88
N PHE A 22 -5.66 -3.16 9.14
CA PHE A 22 -5.67 -3.17 7.67
C PHE A 22 -4.55 -4.05 7.14
N TYR A 23 -4.85 -4.89 6.17
CA TYR A 23 -3.85 -5.67 5.46
C TYR A 23 -4.37 -6.10 4.09
N PHE A 24 -4.03 -5.32 3.05
CA PHE A 24 -4.49 -5.57 1.68
C PHE A 24 -3.31 -6.01 0.80
N PRO A 25 -3.02 -7.31 0.65
CA PRO A 25 -1.96 -7.81 -0.23
C PRO A 25 -2.41 -7.90 -1.70
N GLY A 26 -3.17 -6.90 -2.18
CA GLY A 26 -3.79 -6.92 -3.52
C GLY A 26 -5.17 -7.61 -3.58
N ARG A 27 -5.65 -8.17 -2.47
CA ARG A 27 -7.00 -8.71 -2.31
C ARG A 27 -7.55 -8.37 -0.93
N ARG A 28 -8.89 -8.36 -0.80
CA ARG A 28 -9.53 -8.18 0.51
C ARG A 28 -9.20 -9.35 1.42
N THR A 29 -8.81 -9.04 2.65
CA THR A 29 -8.68 -9.99 3.76
C THR A 29 -9.85 -9.82 4.73
N ASP A 30 -9.97 -10.74 5.70
CA ASP A 30 -11.02 -10.64 6.73
C ASP A 30 -10.93 -9.32 7.50
N TRP A 31 -9.71 -8.84 7.77
CA TRP A 31 -9.48 -7.53 8.41
C TRP A 31 -10.03 -6.38 7.58
N ASP A 32 -9.87 -6.42 6.25
CA ASP A 32 -10.42 -5.40 5.36
C ASP A 32 -11.95 -5.42 5.35
N CYS A 33 -12.57 -6.59 5.49
CA CYS A 33 -14.02 -6.73 5.59
C CYS A 33 -14.55 -6.21 6.94
N VAL A 34 -13.86 -6.53 8.05
CA VAL A 34 -14.26 -6.11 9.39
C VAL A 34 -14.06 -4.62 9.60
N CYS A 35 -12.88 -4.08 9.24
CA CYS A 35 -12.53 -2.69 9.52
C CYS A 35 -12.82 -1.74 8.35
N GLY A 36 -12.99 -2.24 7.12
CA GLY A 36 -13.33 -1.41 5.96
C GLY A 36 -12.26 -0.40 5.58
N CYS A 37 -11.00 -0.64 5.98
CA CYS A 37 -9.90 0.33 5.88
C CYS A 37 -8.74 -0.15 5.00
N SER A 38 -9.03 -1.01 4.00
CA SER A 38 -8.03 -1.47 3.03
C SER A 38 -7.31 -0.32 2.32
N PHE A 39 -7.95 0.83 2.19
CA PHE A 39 -7.38 2.04 1.58
C PHE A 39 -6.16 2.61 2.32
N LEU A 40 -5.90 2.16 3.56
CA LEU A 40 -4.70 2.52 4.33
C LEU A 40 -3.47 1.67 3.95
N ALA A 41 -3.64 0.60 3.16
CA ALA A 41 -2.54 -0.27 2.75
C ALA A 41 -1.82 0.26 1.50
N ASN A 42 -0.51 0.06 1.43
CA ASN A 42 0.32 0.56 0.32
C ASN A 42 -0.03 -0.05 -1.05
N PHE A 43 -0.53 -1.30 -1.05
CA PHE A 43 -0.88 -2.05 -2.25
C PHE A 43 -2.30 -1.73 -2.73
N PHE A 44 -3.06 -0.94 -1.95
CA PHE A 44 -4.40 -0.56 -2.33
C PHE A 44 -4.38 0.32 -3.57
N ARG A 45 -5.19 -0.06 -4.56
CA ARG A 45 -5.37 0.72 -5.78
C ARG A 45 -6.19 1.96 -5.46
N LEU A 46 -5.58 3.13 -5.62
CA LEU A 46 -6.21 4.42 -5.43
C LEU A 46 -7.30 4.64 -6.50
N PRO A 47 -8.45 5.23 -6.13
CA PRO A 47 -9.47 5.64 -7.09
C PRO A 47 -8.97 6.71 -8.07
N THR A 48 -8.07 7.57 -7.59
CA THR A 48 -7.39 8.60 -8.38
C THR A 48 -5.88 8.37 -8.26
N PRO A 49 -5.12 8.31 -9.36
CA PRO A 49 -3.69 8.11 -9.31
C PRO A 49 -2.98 9.19 -8.46
N MET A 50 -1.99 8.76 -7.70
CA MET A 50 -1.10 9.65 -6.97
C MET A 50 -0.11 10.31 -7.94
N GLU A 51 0.02 11.62 -7.87
CA GLU A 51 1.04 12.37 -8.61
C GLU A 51 2.31 12.49 -7.78
N VAL A 52 3.45 12.17 -8.39
CA VAL A 52 4.78 12.29 -7.78
C VAL A 52 5.69 13.05 -8.72
N GLN A 53 6.26 14.15 -8.25
CA GLN A 53 7.24 14.91 -9.01
C GLN A 53 8.61 14.23 -8.93
N MET A 54 9.16 13.87 -10.09
CA MET A 54 10.44 13.19 -10.25
C MET A 54 11.23 13.83 -11.39
N HIS A 55 12.42 14.36 -11.12
CA HIS A 55 13.34 14.88 -12.15
C HIS A 55 12.70 15.90 -13.11
N GLY A 56 11.85 16.79 -12.60
CA GLY A 56 11.15 17.80 -13.42
C GLY A 56 9.93 17.27 -14.19
N GLU A 57 9.65 15.97 -14.12
CA GLU A 57 8.43 15.35 -14.67
C GLU A 57 7.45 15.02 -13.54
N VAL A 58 6.14 15.04 -13.84
CA VAL A 58 5.10 14.55 -12.92
C VAL A 58 4.66 13.17 -13.41
N LEU A 59 4.92 12.14 -12.60
CA LEU A 59 4.51 10.77 -12.87
C LEU A 59 3.28 10.40 -12.04
N ARG A 60 2.44 9.51 -12.57
CA ARG A 60 1.17 9.09 -11.94
C ARG A 60 1.18 7.61 -11.60
N PHE A 61 0.84 7.26 -10.37
CA PHE A 61 0.89 5.89 -9.87
C PHE A 61 -0.45 5.44 -9.30
N THR A 62 -0.83 4.19 -9.59
CA THR A 62 -2.12 3.63 -9.13
C THR A 62 -2.14 3.27 -7.63
N ASN A 63 -0.99 3.18 -6.97
CA ASN A 63 -0.86 2.83 -5.55
C ASN A 63 0.47 3.33 -4.98
N ALA A 64 0.60 3.27 -3.65
CA ALA A 64 1.78 3.78 -2.94
C ALA A 64 3.03 2.88 -3.13
N GLU A 65 2.88 1.56 -3.23
CA GLU A 65 4.03 0.66 -3.48
C GLU A 65 4.68 0.97 -4.83
N ALA A 66 3.89 1.16 -5.88
CA ALA A 66 4.38 1.52 -7.22
C ALA A 66 5.16 2.86 -7.21
N ALA A 67 4.59 3.90 -6.60
CA ALA A 67 5.26 5.19 -6.44
C ALA A 67 6.57 5.05 -5.66
N PHE A 68 6.56 4.29 -4.56
CA PHE A 68 7.73 4.08 -3.73
C PHE A 68 8.85 3.32 -4.45
N GLN A 69 8.52 2.30 -5.25
CA GLN A 69 9.54 1.59 -6.04
C GLN A 69 10.09 2.45 -7.17
N ALA A 70 9.27 3.30 -7.80
CA ALA A 70 9.75 4.25 -8.80
C ALA A 70 10.83 5.19 -8.24
N LEU A 71 10.66 5.67 -7.01
CA LEU A 71 11.67 6.50 -6.32
C LEU A 71 13.00 5.78 -6.08
N LYS A 72 12.97 4.44 -5.95
CA LYS A 72 14.16 3.60 -5.78
C LYS A 72 14.86 3.28 -7.10
N PHE A 73 14.08 2.98 -8.14
CA PHE A 73 14.58 2.61 -9.46
C PHE A 73 14.32 3.73 -10.46
N LYS A 74 14.99 4.87 -10.25
CA LYS A 74 14.74 6.13 -10.97
C LYS A 74 14.78 5.96 -12.49
N ASP A 75 15.76 5.25 -13.02
CA ASP A 75 15.92 4.99 -14.46
C ASP A 75 14.80 4.12 -15.05
N HIS A 76 14.03 3.45 -14.19
CA HIS A 76 12.89 2.62 -14.55
C HIS A 76 11.56 3.15 -14.01
N ALA A 77 11.50 4.36 -13.46
CA ALA A 77 10.33 4.88 -12.74
C ALA A 77 9.01 4.74 -13.51
N LYS A 78 9.03 4.99 -14.83
CA LYS A 78 7.86 4.93 -15.70
C LYS A 78 7.20 3.54 -15.76
N VAL A 79 7.96 2.46 -15.57
CA VAL A 79 7.43 1.09 -15.65
C VAL A 79 6.52 0.73 -14.47
N PHE A 80 6.58 1.50 -13.38
CA PHE A 80 5.75 1.26 -12.19
C PHE A 80 4.38 1.94 -12.25
N GLN A 81 4.17 2.94 -13.11
CA GLN A 81 2.98 3.81 -13.09
C GLN A 81 1.64 3.06 -13.09
N THR A 82 1.54 1.99 -13.86
CA THR A 82 0.28 1.23 -14.05
C THR A 82 0.23 -0.08 -13.28
N LEU A 83 1.30 -0.45 -12.59
CA LEU A 83 1.35 -1.71 -11.83
C LEU A 83 0.47 -1.61 -10.59
N ASP A 84 -0.19 -2.71 -10.22
CA ASP A 84 -0.76 -2.87 -8.88
C ASP A 84 0.35 -3.14 -7.85
N GLY A 85 -0.03 -3.28 -6.57
CA GLY A 85 0.96 -3.48 -5.50
C GLY A 85 1.81 -4.73 -5.71
N GLU A 86 1.20 -5.84 -6.13
CA GLU A 86 1.91 -7.10 -6.38
C GLU A 86 2.83 -6.99 -7.60
N GLY A 87 2.34 -6.42 -8.71
CA GLY A 87 3.15 -6.17 -9.90
C GLY A 87 4.36 -5.28 -9.59
N ALA A 88 4.19 -4.24 -8.77
CA ALA A 88 5.30 -3.40 -8.32
C ALA A 88 6.30 -4.18 -7.45
N PHE A 89 5.81 -5.06 -6.57
CA PHE A 89 6.64 -5.95 -5.76
C PHE A 89 7.45 -6.95 -6.61
N GLN A 90 6.85 -7.55 -7.62
CA GLN A 90 7.53 -8.46 -8.54
C GLN A 90 8.53 -7.70 -9.40
N LYS A 91 8.15 -6.52 -9.91
CA LYS A 91 9.03 -5.71 -10.75
C LYS A 91 10.30 -5.26 -10.01
N LYS A 92 10.20 -4.84 -8.75
CA LYS A 92 11.40 -4.52 -7.95
C LYS A 92 12.28 -5.74 -7.71
N ALA A 93 11.69 -6.92 -7.56
CA ALA A 93 12.46 -8.16 -7.35
C ALA A 93 13.25 -8.52 -8.62
N ALA A 94 12.60 -8.43 -9.79
CA ALA A 94 13.28 -8.59 -11.09
C ALA A 94 14.41 -7.56 -11.29
N LEU A 95 14.18 -6.28 -11.00
CA LEU A 95 15.22 -5.24 -11.11
C LEU A 95 16.39 -5.41 -10.11
N ARG A 96 16.19 -6.17 -9.03
CA ARG A 96 17.26 -6.57 -8.10
C ARG A 96 17.97 -7.86 -8.50
N GLY A 97 17.54 -8.51 -9.59
CA GLY A 97 18.04 -9.82 -9.99
C GLY A 97 17.59 -10.96 -9.06
N LEU A 98 16.50 -10.77 -8.32
CA LEU A 98 15.95 -11.77 -7.39
C LEU A 98 14.90 -12.69 -8.04
N LEU A 99 14.46 -12.37 -9.25
CA LEU A 99 13.62 -13.20 -10.10
C LEU A 99 14.34 -13.32 -11.44
N ALA A 100 14.86 -14.51 -11.73
CA ALA A 100 15.50 -14.89 -12.99
C ALA A 100 14.54 -15.73 -13.82
#